data_AF-A0A6A6L3Y5-F1
#
_entry.id   AF-A0A6A6L3Y5-F1
#
_cell.length_a   1.000
_cell.length_b   1.000
_cell.length_c   1.000
_cell.angle_alpha   90.00
_cell.angle_beta   90.00
_cell.angle_gamma   90.00
#
_symmetry.space_group_name_H-M   'P 1'
#
loop_
_entity.id
_entity.type
_entity.pdbx_description
1 polymer ?
#
loop_
_entity_poly.entity_id
_entity_poly.type
_entity_poly.pdbx_seq_one_letter_code
_entity_poly.pdbx_strand_id
1 'polypeptide(L)'
;MMLMSPLKGGKPNSTGIQQLDIETGKIVTEWKFGKDGTEITMKDVTNDTKGDGSIVVGSLDGKIRLYSRTSMRQAKTAFPGLGSPITHVDVTYDGKWVLGTTDTYLILICTLFTDKDGKTKTGFSGRMGNKIPAPRLLKLTPLDSHLAGANNKFHGGHFSW
;
A
#
# COMPACT_ATOMS: atom_id res chain seq x y z
N MET A 1 7.72 12.06 -10.66
CA MET A 1 7.41 11.74 -9.24
C MET A 1 5.93 11.41 -9.10
N MET A 2 5.56 10.50 -8.19
CA MET A 2 4.16 10.22 -7.83
C MET A 2 3.86 10.88 -6.49
N LEU A 3 2.75 11.62 -6.40
CA LEU A 3 2.34 12.35 -5.21
C LEU A 3 0.86 12.10 -4.93
N MET A 4 0.45 12.10 -3.67
CA MET A 4 -0.99 12.08 -3.36
C MET A 4 -1.65 13.35 -3.89
N SER A 5 -2.85 13.23 -4.45
CA SER A 5 -3.59 14.40 -4.92
C SER A 5 -3.97 15.32 -3.73
N PRO A 6 -4.06 16.64 -3.93
CA PRO A 6 -4.51 17.57 -2.90
C PRO A 6 -5.88 17.19 -2.33
N LEU A 7 -6.11 17.55 -1.06
CA LEU A 7 -7.39 17.38 -0.41
C LEU A 7 -8.45 18.26 -1.10
N LYS A 8 -9.61 17.68 -1.45
CA LYS A 8 -10.76 18.40 -2.02
C LYS A 8 -11.89 18.48 -0.99
N GLY A 9 -12.47 19.68 -0.82
CA GLY A 9 -13.70 19.89 -0.05
C GLY A 9 -13.61 19.60 1.46
N GLY A 10 -12.49 19.92 2.12
CA GLY A 10 -12.34 19.75 3.57
C GLY A 10 -12.19 18.29 4.04
N LYS A 11 -12.08 17.33 3.13
CA LYS A 11 -11.82 15.92 3.49
C LYS A 11 -10.38 15.77 4.02
N PRO A 12 -10.15 15.02 5.12
CA PRO A 12 -8.83 14.93 5.76
C PRO A 12 -7.81 14.06 5.02
N ASN A 13 -8.21 13.31 4.00
CA ASN A 13 -7.34 12.34 3.32
C ASN A 13 -7.61 12.30 1.80
N SER A 14 -6.58 11.94 1.03
CA SER A 14 -6.59 11.95 -0.43
C SER A 14 -7.31 10.73 -1.03
N THR A 15 -7.91 10.88 -2.21
CA THR A 15 -8.55 9.79 -2.97
C THR A 15 -7.91 9.55 -4.34
N GLY A 16 -6.80 10.23 -4.62
CA GLY A 16 -6.09 10.16 -5.89
C GLY A 16 -4.58 10.35 -5.79
N ILE A 17 -3.89 10.05 -6.88
CA ILE A 17 -2.45 10.24 -7.05
C ILE A 17 -2.24 11.07 -8.31
N GLN A 18 -1.27 11.97 -8.26
CA GLN A 18 -0.81 12.79 -9.37
C GLN A 18 0.61 12.37 -9.75
N GLN A 19 0.85 12.22 -11.04
CA GLN A 19 2.19 12.13 -11.60
C GLN A 19 2.67 13.53 -11.92
N LEU A 20 3.74 13.94 -11.26
CA LEU A 20 4.46 15.19 -11.47
C LEU A 20 5.67 14.94 -12.36
N ASP A 21 5.81 15.74 -13.40
CA ASP A 21 7.07 15.90 -14.13
C ASP A 21 7.98 16.84 -13.32
N ILE A 22 9.16 16.34 -12.92
CA ILE A 22 10.04 17.08 -12.00
C ILE A 22 10.75 18.22 -12.74
N GLU A 23 11.08 18.03 -14.02
CA GLU A 23 11.83 19.01 -14.82
C GLU A 23 10.99 20.26 -15.06
N THR A 24 9.69 20.09 -15.30
CA THR A 24 8.76 21.16 -15.63
C THR A 24 7.86 21.57 -14.48
N GLY A 25 7.80 20.77 -13.41
CA GLY A 25 6.89 20.97 -12.27
C GLY A 25 5.40 20.79 -12.62
N LYS A 26 5.08 20.20 -13.78
CA LYS A 26 3.69 20.06 -14.24
C LYS A 26 3.10 18.71 -13.89
N ILE A 27 1.80 18.69 -13.58
CA ILE A 27 1.04 17.44 -13.45
C ILE A 27 0.86 16.83 -14.83
N VAL A 28 1.43 15.64 -15.02
CA VAL A 28 1.33 14.86 -16.25
C VAL A 28 0.03 14.06 -16.28
N THR A 29 -0.37 13.51 -15.14
CA THR A 29 -1.56 12.65 -15.04
C THR A 29 -2.11 12.65 -13.62
N GLU A 30 -3.43 12.48 -13.50
CA GLU A 30 -4.13 12.29 -12.22
C GLU A 30 -4.94 11.00 -12.27
N TRP A 31 -4.86 10.20 -11.20
CA TRP A 31 -5.68 9.01 -11.00
C TRP A 31 -6.53 9.17 -9.75
N LYS A 32 -7.77 8.70 -9.83
CA LYS A 32 -8.66 8.56 -8.68
C LYS A 32 -8.90 7.09 -8.44
N PHE A 33 -8.92 6.70 -7.16
CA PHE A 33 -9.10 5.32 -6.77
C PHE A 33 -10.49 5.10 -6.21
N GLY A 34 -11.18 4.11 -6.76
CA GLY A 34 -12.47 3.68 -6.28
C GLY A 34 -12.71 2.22 -6.62
N LYS A 35 -13.64 1.60 -5.90
CA LYS A 35 -14.12 0.25 -6.18
C LYS A 35 -15.63 0.23 -5.96
N ASP A 36 -16.37 -0.29 -6.95
CA ASP A 36 -17.82 -0.48 -6.88
C ASP A 36 -18.58 0.80 -6.45
N GLY A 37 -18.19 1.95 -7.02
CA GLY A 37 -18.77 3.26 -6.71
C GLY A 37 -18.28 3.91 -5.40
N THR A 38 -17.46 3.21 -4.60
CA THR A 38 -16.91 3.73 -3.34
C THR A 38 -15.49 4.24 -3.54
N GLU A 39 -15.22 5.51 -3.17
CA GLU A 39 -13.87 6.08 -3.18
C GLU A 39 -12.95 5.37 -2.19
N ILE A 40 -11.69 5.14 -2.58
CA ILE A 40 -10.66 4.60 -1.70
C ILE A 40 -9.89 5.77 -1.11
N THR A 41 -10.03 5.95 0.20
CA THR A 41 -9.28 6.95 0.95
C THR A 41 -7.88 6.44 1.28
N MET A 42 -6.86 7.12 0.78
CA MET A 42 -5.46 6.73 0.91
C MET A 42 -4.81 7.47 2.06
N LYS A 43 -3.86 6.80 2.71
CA LYS A 43 -3.05 7.32 3.82
C LYS A 43 -1.59 7.44 3.45
N ASP A 44 -1.08 6.48 2.69
CA ASP A 44 0.29 6.48 2.22
C ASP A 44 0.44 5.74 0.88
N VAL A 45 1.49 6.10 0.13
CA VAL A 45 1.82 5.52 -1.18
C VAL A 45 3.33 5.43 -1.36
N THR A 46 3.79 4.29 -1.90
CA THR A 46 5.17 4.13 -2.36
C THR A 46 5.20 3.51 -3.76
N ASN A 47 6.26 3.76 -4.52
CA ASN A 47 6.49 3.10 -5.82
C ASN A 47 7.20 1.76 -5.59
N ASP A 48 6.93 0.76 -6.44
CA ASP A 48 7.88 -0.33 -6.62
C ASP A 48 9.19 0.27 -7.14
N THR A 49 10.30 -0.05 -6.48
CA THR A 49 11.59 0.58 -6.75
C THR A 49 12.28 -0.02 -8.00
N LYS A 50 11.64 -0.98 -8.68
CA LYS A 50 12.04 -1.44 -10.02
C LYS A 50 11.90 -0.40 -11.14
N GLY A 51 11.26 0.74 -10.87
CA GLY A 51 11.06 1.80 -11.87
C GLY A 51 10.05 1.40 -12.97
N ASP A 52 9.31 0.30 -12.79
CA ASP A 52 8.28 -0.14 -13.73
C ASP A 52 7.00 0.71 -13.65
N GLY A 53 6.91 1.61 -12.66
CA GLY A 53 5.79 2.51 -12.39
C GLY A 53 4.63 1.86 -11.63
N SER A 54 4.83 0.66 -11.08
CA SER A 54 3.89 0.04 -10.15
C SER A 54 3.91 0.75 -8.79
N ILE A 55 2.78 0.75 -8.08
CA ILE A 55 2.67 1.42 -6.78
C ILE A 55 1.96 0.55 -5.75
N VAL A 56 2.27 0.81 -4.48
CA VAL A 56 1.57 0.28 -3.30
C VAL A 56 0.82 1.42 -2.64
N VAL A 57 -0.43 1.18 -2.27
CA VAL A 57 -1.27 2.14 -1.54
C VAL A 57 -1.73 1.51 -0.24
N GLY A 58 -1.46 2.20 0.87
CA GLY A 58 -2.09 1.96 2.17
C GLY A 58 -3.32 2.84 2.34
N SER A 59 -4.47 2.25 2.69
CA SER A 59 -5.72 2.99 2.85
C SER A 59 -6.17 3.15 4.29
N LEU A 60 -7.06 4.13 4.49
CA LEU A 60 -7.68 4.44 5.78
C LEU A 60 -8.49 3.26 6.35
N ASP A 61 -9.09 2.43 5.50
CA ASP A 61 -9.82 1.22 5.89
C ASP A 61 -8.90 0.02 6.21
N GLY A 62 -7.58 0.25 6.27
CA GLY A 62 -6.58 -0.76 6.62
C GLY A 62 -6.17 -1.71 5.49
N LYS A 63 -6.70 -1.53 4.29
CA LYS A 63 -6.33 -2.37 3.14
C LYS A 63 -5.03 -1.89 2.50
N ILE A 64 -4.32 -2.83 1.87
CA ILE A 64 -3.16 -2.56 1.04
C ILE A 64 -3.51 -2.94 -0.40
N ARG A 65 -3.24 -2.06 -1.36
CA ARG A 65 -3.57 -2.29 -2.78
C ARG A 65 -2.34 -2.14 -3.65
N LEU A 66 -2.14 -3.09 -4.54
CA LEU A 66 -1.07 -3.09 -5.53
C LEU A 66 -1.63 -2.68 -6.88
N TYR A 67 -1.06 -1.64 -7.47
CA TYR A 67 -1.38 -1.17 -8.81
C TYR A 67 -0.18 -1.34 -9.73
N SER A 68 -0.45 -1.60 -11.00
CA SER A 68 0.58 -1.62 -12.03
C SER A 68 0.54 -0.33 -12.83
N ARG A 69 1.66 0.06 -13.44
CA ARG A 69 1.71 1.21 -14.36
C ARG A 69 0.64 1.15 -15.46
N THR A 70 0.37 -0.05 -15.96
CA THR A 70 -0.66 -0.30 -17.00
C THR A 70 -2.09 -0.28 -16.48
N SER A 71 -2.30 -0.31 -15.16
CA SER A 71 -3.63 -0.39 -14.55
C SER A 71 -3.64 0.35 -13.20
N MET A 72 -3.70 1.68 -13.28
CA MET A 72 -3.82 2.56 -12.12
C MET A 72 -5.27 2.79 -11.69
N ARG A 73 -6.26 2.38 -12.50
CA ARG A 73 -7.68 2.51 -12.14
C ARG A 73 -8.17 1.37 -11.23
N GLN A 74 -7.58 0.18 -11.36
CA GLN A 74 -7.98 -1.00 -10.63
C GLN A 74 -6.75 -1.69 -10.05
N ALA A 75 -6.80 -1.96 -8.74
CA ALA A 75 -5.75 -2.73 -8.10
C ALA A 75 -5.66 -4.13 -8.71
N LYS A 76 -4.44 -4.60 -8.97
CA LYS A 76 -4.16 -5.98 -9.39
C LYS A 76 -4.43 -6.93 -8.24
N THR A 77 -3.96 -6.58 -7.05
CA THR A 77 -4.20 -7.32 -5.82
C THR A 77 -4.56 -6.36 -4.71
N ALA A 78 -5.53 -6.75 -3.87
CA ALA A 78 -5.90 -6.03 -2.66
C ALA A 78 -5.82 -6.99 -1.49
N PHE A 79 -5.05 -6.61 -0.46
CA PHE A 79 -4.95 -7.34 0.79
C PHE A 79 -5.99 -6.80 1.78
N PRO A 80 -6.74 -7.67 2.46
CA PRO A 80 -7.69 -7.24 3.47
C PRO A 80 -6.97 -6.61 4.65
N GLY A 81 -7.56 -5.56 5.22
CA GLY A 81 -7.07 -4.94 6.46
C GLY A 81 -7.57 -5.66 7.70
N LEU A 82 -6.89 -5.44 8.82
CA LEU A 82 -7.25 -5.99 10.14
C LEU A 82 -7.91 -4.93 11.05
N GLY A 83 -8.57 -3.94 10.45
CA GLY A 83 -9.36 -2.93 11.17
C GLY A 83 -8.61 -1.67 11.62
N SER A 84 -7.32 -1.53 11.31
CA SER A 84 -6.54 -0.31 11.58
C SER A 84 -6.05 0.35 10.28
N PRO A 85 -6.04 1.69 10.17
CA PRO A 85 -5.48 2.39 9.01
C PRO A 85 -4.03 2.02 8.75
N ILE A 86 -3.68 1.86 7.47
CA ILE A 86 -2.26 1.74 7.08
C ILE A 86 -1.67 3.15 7.04
N THR A 87 -0.88 3.51 8.03
CA THR A 87 -0.29 4.85 8.15
C THR A 87 0.97 5.01 7.31
N HIS A 88 1.71 3.92 7.08
CA HIS A 88 2.88 3.90 6.21
C HIS A 88 2.93 2.60 5.42
N VAL A 89 3.43 2.64 4.18
CA VAL A 89 3.71 1.47 3.35
C VAL A 89 5.12 1.52 2.77
N ASP A 90 5.79 0.37 2.74
CA ASP A 90 7.07 0.22 2.05
C ASP A 90 7.14 -1.12 1.30
N VAL A 91 8.03 -1.22 0.30
CA VAL A 91 8.10 -2.36 -0.63
C VAL A 91 9.52 -2.71 -1.02
N THR A 92 9.88 -4.01 -1.01
CA THR A 92 11.21 -4.48 -1.46
C THR A 92 11.57 -4.07 -2.86
N TYR A 93 12.89 -3.93 -3.08
CA TYR A 93 13.43 -3.69 -4.42
C TYR A 93 13.01 -4.71 -5.46
N ASP A 94 12.85 -5.96 -5.04
CA ASP A 94 12.36 -7.01 -5.92
C ASP A 94 10.82 -7.11 -5.97
N GLY A 95 10.10 -6.20 -5.29
CA GLY A 95 8.65 -6.16 -5.19
C GLY A 95 8.03 -7.34 -4.46
N LYS A 96 8.82 -8.26 -3.88
CA LYS A 96 8.34 -9.51 -3.27
C LYS A 96 7.70 -9.32 -1.91
N TRP A 97 8.03 -8.24 -1.21
CA TRP A 97 7.51 -7.97 0.12
C TRP A 97 6.95 -6.57 0.22
N VAL A 98 5.81 -6.47 0.88
CA VAL A 98 5.19 -5.20 1.25
C VAL A 98 5.08 -5.15 2.77
N LEU A 99 5.55 -4.07 3.35
CA LEU A 99 5.38 -3.74 4.77
C LEU A 99 4.27 -2.71 4.90
N GLY A 100 3.25 -3.02 5.71
CA GLY A 100 2.26 -2.07 6.15
C GLY A 100 2.47 -1.74 7.62
N THR A 101 2.50 -0.45 7.95
CA THR A 101 2.55 0.06 9.32
C THR A 101 1.18 0.58 9.71
N THR A 102 0.73 0.23 10.91
CA THR A 102 -0.47 0.80 11.55
C THR A 102 -0.11 1.26 12.95
N ASP A 103 -1.02 1.93 13.66
CA ASP A 103 -0.78 2.33 15.04
C ASP A 103 -0.57 1.14 15.99
N THR A 104 -1.04 -0.07 15.66
CA THR A 104 -1.08 -1.21 16.62
C THR A 104 -0.33 -2.46 16.16
N TYR A 105 0.07 -2.51 14.89
CA TYR A 105 0.80 -3.64 14.31
C TYR A 105 1.58 -3.25 13.06
N LEU A 106 2.62 -4.03 12.76
CA LEU A 106 3.22 -4.14 11.44
C LEU A 106 2.73 -5.41 10.75
N ILE A 107 2.47 -5.33 9.44
CA ILE A 107 2.12 -6.48 8.62
C ILE A 107 3.09 -6.60 7.45
N LEU A 108 3.71 -7.76 7.32
CA LEU A 108 4.62 -8.08 6.23
C LEU A 108 3.95 -9.11 5.31
N ILE A 109 3.78 -8.74 4.05
CA ILE A 109 3.02 -9.49 3.06
C ILE A 109 3.95 -9.93 1.93
N CYS A 110 3.97 -11.24 1.65
CA CYS A 110 4.62 -11.74 0.44
C CYS A 110 3.68 -11.53 -0.76
N THR A 111 4.18 -10.87 -1.80
CA THR A 111 3.44 -10.61 -3.04
C THR A 111 3.63 -11.71 -4.08
N LEU A 112 4.50 -12.68 -3.82
CA LEU A 112 4.75 -13.76 -4.77
C LEU A 112 3.60 -14.75 -4.79
N PHE A 113 3.23 -15.15 -6.00
CA PHE A 113 2.29 -16.24 -6.22
C PHE A 113 2.62 -16.97 -7.53
N THR A 114 2.20 -18.22 -7.61
CA THR A 114 2.24 -18.99 -8.86
C THR A 114 0.93 -18.80 -9.60
N ASP A 115 0.97 -18.35 -10.85
CA ASP A 115 -0.24 -18.16 -11.65
C ASP A 115 -0.85 -19.49 -12.14
N LYS A 116 -1.74 -19.45 -13.13
CA LYS A 116 -2.37 -20.66 -13.70
C LYS A 116 -1.43 -21.41 -14.65
N ASP A 117 -0.42 -20.72 -15.19
CA ASP A 117 0.54 -21.25 -16.15
C ASP A 117 1.80 -21.79 -15.45
N GLY A 118 1.79 -21.88 -14.12
CA GLY A 118 2.93 -22.34 -13.33
C GLY A 118 4.04 -21.28 -13.16
N LYS A 119 3.81 -20.03 -13.58
CA LYS A 119 4.82 -18.97 -13.51
C LYS A 119 4.73 -18.21 -12.19
N THR A 120 5.89 -18.01 -11.55
CA THR A 120 6.00 -17.14 -10.38
C THR A 120 5.91 -15.68 -10.79
N LYS A 121 4.99 -14.94 -10.17
CA LYS A 121 4.71 -13.53 -10.41
C LYS A 121 4.57 -12.78 -9.10
N THR A 122 4.68 -11.45 -9.14
CA THR A 122 4.32 -10.57 -8.03
C THR A 122 2.86 -10.15 -8.14
N GLY A 123 2.25 -9.77 -7.02
CA GLY A 123 0.89 -9.23 -6.97
C GLY A 123 0.70 -7.89 -7.72
N PHE A 124 1.78 -7.25 -8.16
CA PHE A 124 1.78 -6.11 -9.09
C PHE A 124 1.53 -6.53 -10.54
N SER A 125 1.98 -7.73 -10.93
CA SER A 125 1.89 -8.21 -12.31
C SER A 125 0.69 -9.14 -12.55
N GLY A 126 -0.02 -9.53 -11.48
CA GLY A 126 -1.21 -10.37 -11.59
C GLY A 126 -2.05 -10.40 -10.33
N ARG A 127 -3.27 -10.96 -10.46
CA ARG A 127 -4.22 -11.08 -9.36
C ARG A 127 -3.89 -12.33 -8.55
N MET A 128 -3.54 -12.16 -7.27
CA MET A 128 -3.21 -13.28 -6.40
C MET A 128 -4.45 -14.11 -6.00
N GLY A 129 -5.61 -13.46 -5.82
CA GLY A 129 -6.84 -14.13 -5.38
C GLY A 129 -6.62 -14.90 -4.07
N ASN A 130 -7.02 -16.18 -4.03
CA ASN A 130 -6.87 -17.04 -2.85
C ASN A 130 -5.44 -17.60 -2.68
N LYS A 131 -4.49 -17.22 -3.55
CA LYS A 131 -3.08 -17.66 -3.50
C LYS A 131 -2.20 -16.72 -2.68
N ILE A 132 -2.80 -15.84 -1.88
CA ILE A 132 -2.08 -14.93 -0.98
C ILE A 132 -1.51 -15.76 0.17
N PRO A 133 -0.17 -15.81 0.35
CA PRO A 133 0.43 -16.48 1.50
C PRO A 133 0.00 -15.81 2.80
N ALA A 134 -0.01 -16.57 3.90
CA ALA A 134 -0.34 -16.02 5.22
C ALA A 134 0.62 -14.85 5.55
N PRO A 135 0.10 -13.64 5.84
CA PRO A 135 0.94 -12.51 6.19
C PRO A 135 1.59 -12.72 7.56
N ARG A 136 2.76 -12.10 7.75
CA ARG A 136 3.41 -12.06 9.06
C ARG A 136 2.97 -10.81 9.80
N LEU A 137 2.44 -10.98 11.00
CA LEU A 137 1.95 -9.90 11.84
C LEU A 137 2.88 -9.72 13.03
N LEU A 138 3.40 -8.51 13.23
CA LEU A 138 4.08 -8.11 14.46
C LEU A 138 3.17 -7.15 15.20
N LYS A 139 2.80 -7.49 16.44
CA LYS A 139 2.03 -6.63 17.33
C LYS A 139 2.53 -6.82 18.75
N LEU A 140 2.35 -5.81 19.59
CA LEU A 140 2.61 -5.96 21.02
C LEU A 140 1.60 -6.93 21.64
N THR A 141 2.05 -7.69 22.63
CA THR A 141 1.11 -8.43 23.49
C THR A 141 0.27 -7.43 24.30
N PRO A 142 -0.90 -7.82 24.84
CA PRO A 142 -1.67 -6.93 25.70
C PRO A 142 -0.87 -6.39 26.89
N LEU A 143 0.00 -7.22 27.47
CA LEU A 143 0.88 -6.82 28.57
C LEU A 143 1.94 -5.81 28.11
N ASP A 144 2.65 -6.08 27.01
CA ASP A 144 3.68 -5.17 26.50
C ASP A 144 3.10 -3.83 26.07
N SER A 145 1.91 -3.87 25.45
CA SER A 145 1.17 -2.66 25.07
C SER A 145 0.82 -1.82 26.31
N HIS A 146 0.35 -2.46 27.37
CA HIS A 146 0.05 -1.78 28.64
C HIS A 146 1.31 -1.16 29.27
N LEU A 147 2.41 -1.93 29.34
CA LEU A 147 3.67 -1.48 29.91
C LEU A 147 4.32 -0.32 29.12
N ALA A 148 4.18 -0.32 27.80
CA ALA A 148 4.70 0.74 26.93
C ALA A 148 3.93 2.07 27.06
N GLY A 149 2.76 2.08 27.71
CA GLY A 149 1.98 3.28 27.96
C GLY A 149 1.35 3.89 26.69
N ALA A 150 0.92 5.14 26.77
CA ALA A 150 0.09 5.79 25.75
C ALA A 150 0.80 6.08 24.40
N ASN A 151 2.14 6.07 24.38
CA ASN A 151 2.94 6.42 23.20
C ASN A 151 3.62 5.19 22.56
N ASN A 152 2.87 4.09 22.44
CA ASN A 152 3.38 2.80 21.96
C ASN A 152 3.00 2.49 20.50
N LYS A 153 2.64 3.53 19.73
CA LYS A 153 2.22 3.36 18.33
C LYS A 153 3.40 3.02 17.43
N PHE A 154 3.23 2.03 16.54
CA PHE A 154 4.20 1.82 15.47
C PHE A 154 4.11 2.95 14.44
N HIS A 155 5.26 3.37 13.91
CA HIS A 155 5.34 4.43 12.91
C HIS A 155 6.54 4.24 11.98
N GLY A 156 6.45 4.74 10.75
CA GLY A 156 7.60 4.83 9.84
C GLY A 156 8.29 3.51 9.51
N GLY A 157 7.58 2.38 9.58
CA GLY A 157 8.13 1.08 9.20
C GLY A 157 8.54 1.12 7.73
N HIS A 158 9.84 0.93 7.50
CA HIS A 158 10.47 0.89 6.19
C HIS A 158 11.56 -0.17 6.22
N PHE A 159 12.08 -0.50 5.05
CA PHE A 159 13.21 -1.38 4.93
C PHE A 159 14.47 -0.61 4.55
N SER A 160 15.64 -1.17 4.85
CA SER A 160 16.91 -0.44 4.88
C SER A 160 17.87 -0.73 3.72
N TRP A 161 17.38 -1.13 2.55
CA TRP A 161 18.26 -1.45 1.41
C TRP A 161 18.73 -0.21 0.64
#